data_AF-A0A9D1RT45-F1
#
_entry.id   AF-A0A9D1RT45-F1
#
_cell.length_a   1.000
_cell.length_b   1.000
_cell.length_c   1.000
_cell.angle_alpha   90.00
_cell.angle_beta   90.00
_cell.angle_gamma   90.00
#
_symmetry.space_group_name_H-M   'P 1'
#
loop_
_entity.id
_entity.type
_entity.pdbx_description
1 polymer ?
#
loop_
_entity_poly.entity_id
_entity_poly.type
_entity_poly.pdbx_seq_one_letter_code
_entity_poly.pdbx_strand_id
1 'polypeptide(L)'
;MRNRRNRYPVLAVGACAALVLGACGNSGEDSEATPAVTDTVTDTVTEVAGDPVDGTQPDPDNPDSPDNPGIPEDPGEITVPGEFVESYYSREGEVVGVAGMTGDIAPEIIRAQPSHDSEEVGQVWRTGSVELAGREWDNTTLPDEGYWVEVRQDGVQGWMPATHLFYFGAVTDATGEWSHIPTSDDPIWSLGTMGHEITEGDMGRWAIVTKPEDTGDGAYRLDITGVPDDAQAGERLKVTFDEVDGQYTISNVEKTLLCARGLSDGMCL
;
A
#
# COMPACT_ATOMS: atom_id res chain seq x y z
N MET A 1 -33.86 -12.89 13.83
CA MET A 1 -33.87 -12.20 12.52
C MET A 1 -34.49 -10.81 12.70
N ARG A 2 -33.66 -9.78 12.90
CA ARG A 2 -34.10 -8.38 12.99
C ARG A 2 -33.49 -7.61 11.82
N ASN A 3 -34.33 -7.31 10.81
CA ASN A 3 -33.96 -6.48 9.66
C ASN A 3 -33.74 -5.04 10.12
N ARG A 4 -32.49 -4.59 10.16
CA ARG A 4 -32.15 -3.17 10.21
C ARG A 4 -32.04 -2.65 8.77
N ARG A 5 -33.03 -1.88 8.34
CA ARG A 5 -32.97 -1.09 7.10
C ARG A 5 -32.13 0.15 7.38
N ASN A 6 -30.88 0.17 6.90
CA ASN A 6 -30.10 1.40 6.81
C ASN A 6 -30.72 2.28 5.71
N ARG A 7 -31.20 3.46 6.11
CA ARG A 7 -31.55 4.56 5.20
C ARG A 7 -30.36 5.50 5.19
N TYR A 8 -29.62 5.55 4.08
CA TYR A 8 -28.61 6.58 3.89
C TYR A 8 -29.27 7.84 3.28
N PRO A 9 -28.97 9.04 3.79
CA PRO A 9 -29.44 10.28 3.20
C PRO A 9 -28.70 10.56 1.88
N VAL A 10 -29.46 10.85 0.83
CA VAL A 10 -28.98 11.32 -0.47
C VAL A 10 -28.41 12.73 -0.28
N LEU A 11 -27.08 12.86 -0.37
CA LEU A 11 -26.39 14.15 -0.47
C LEU A 11 -26.18 14.46 -1.96
N ALA A 12 -26.94 15.42 -2.47
CA ALA A 12 -26.71 16.00 -3.78
C ALA A 12 -25.50 16.96 -3.70
N VAL A 13 -24.40 16.61 -4.35
CA VAL A 13 -23.24 17.50 -4.52
C VAL A 13 -23.33 18.14 -5.90
N GLY A 14 -23.49 19.46 -5.92
CA GLY A 14 -23.56 20.29 -7.11
C GLY A 14 -22.19 20.46 -7.78
N ALA A 15 -22.20 20.42 -9.11
CA ALA A 15 -21.06 20.65 -9.97
C ALA A 15 -20.64 22.13 -9.99
N CYS A 16 -19.36 22.40 -9.73
CA CYS A 16 -18.71 23.65 -10.13
C CYS A 16 -17.63 23.34 -11.16
N ALA A 17 -17.95 23.59 -12.43
CA ALA A 17 -16.99 23.61 -13.52
C ALA A 17 -16.22 24.95 -13.49
N ALA A 18 -14.90 24.90 -13.38
CA ALA A 18 -14.02 26.03 -13.65
C ALA A 18 -13.06 25.64 -14.78
N LEU A 19 -13.36 26.14 -15.98
CA LEU A 19 -12.49 26.12 -17.15
C LEU A 19 -11.33 27.09 -16.94
N VAL A 20 -10.09 26.58 -16.97
CA VAL A 20 -8.89 27.42 -17.16
C VAL A 20 -8.16 26.93 -18.41
N LEU A 21 -8.34 27.69 -19.49
CA LEU A 21 -7.56 27.60 -20.72
C LEU A 21 -6.22 28.34 -20.48
N GLY A 22 -5.12 27.60 -20.47
CA GLY A 22 -3.77 28.14 -20.46
C GLY A 22 -2.96 27.61 -21.63
N ALA A 23 -3.06 28.29 -22.78
CA ALA A 23 -2.23 28.07 -23.96
C ALA A 23 -1.07 29.08 -23.96
N CYS A 24 0.17 28.58 -23.96
CA CYS A 24 1.44 29.19 -24.43
C CYS A 24 2.49 28.06 -24.28
N GLY A 25 3.11 27.51 -25.32
CA GLY A 25 3.76 28.19 -26.41
C GLY A 25 5.16 28.63 -25.97
N ASN A 26 6.15 27.72 -25.98
CA ASN A 26 7.53 28.15 -26.20
C ASN A 26 8.37 27.09 -26.92
N SER A 27 8.81 27.52 -28.08
CA SER A 27 9.73 26.92 -29.04
C SER A 27 11.18 27.08 -28.61
N GLY A 28 11.97 26.02 -28.78
CA GLY A 28 13.39 26.05 -29.15
C GLY A 28 14.38 26.54 -28.08
N GLU A 29 15.40 25.73 -27.80
CA GLU A 29 16.79 26.07 -28.13
C GLU A 29 17.70 24.90 -27.74
N ASP A 30 18.47 24.44 -28.74
CA ASP A 30 19.62 23.57 -28.59
C ASP A 30 20.63 24.19 -27.60
N SER A 31 21.15 23.39 -26.69
CA SER A 31 22.40 23.69 -25.99
C SER A 31 23.16 22.41 -25.71
N GLU A 32 23.97 22.01 -26.69
CA GLU A 32 25.25 21.37 -26.42
C GLU A 32 26.10 22.32 -25.54
N ALA A 33 26.60 21.83 -24.41
CA ALA A 33 28.05 21.67 -24.20
C ALA A 33 28.46 21.69 -22.71
N THR A 34 29.37 20.76 -22.42
CA THR A 34 30.53 20.85 -21.51
C THR A 34 30.40 20.16 -20.14
N PRO A 35 31.30 19.21 -19.82
CA PRO A 35 31.37 18.57 -18.52
C PRO A 35 32.13 19.46 -17.52
N ALA A 36 31.66 19.51 -16.29
CA ALA A 36 32.42 20.04 -15.16
C ALA A 36 32.76 18.90 -14.19
N VAL A 37 34.04 18.56 -14.19
CA VAL A 37 34.77 17.98 -13.06
C VAL A 37 34.58 18.91 -11.85
N THR A 38 34.60 18.40 -10.61
CA THR A 38 35.46 18.88 -9.49
C THR A 38 34.99 18.42 -8.09
N ASP A 39 36.00 17.98 -7.33
CA ASP A 39 36.24 17.90 -5.88
C ASP A 39 35.60 16.84 -4.96
N THR A 40 36.47 15.88 -4.63
CA THR A 40 36.56 15.10 -3.39
C THR A 40 36.76 16.00 -2.17
N VAL A 41 35.85 15.91 -1.19
CA VAL A 41 36.07 16.42 0.18
C VAL A 41 36.25 15.22 1.11
N THR A 42 37.45 15.11 1.69
CA THR A 42 37.78 14.18 2.77
C THR A 42 37.60 14.92 4.09
N ASP A 43 36.50 14.67 4.79
CA ASP A 43 36.34 15.12 6.17
C ASP A 43 36.88 14.07 7.14
N THR A 44 37.88 14.51 7.90
CA THR A 44 38.54 13.75 8.97
C THR A 44 37.86 14.16 10.28
N VAL A 45 37.01 13.32 10.85
CA VAL A 45 36.41 13.57 12.17
C VAL A 45 37.30 12.97 13.26
N THR A 46 37.61 13.83 14.23
CA THR A 46 38.48 13.62 15.37
C THR A 46 37.73 12.91 16.50
N GLU A 47 38.29 11.82 17.04
CA GLU A 47 37.86 11.21 18.30
C GLU A 47 38.14 12.16 19.49
N VAL A 48 37.11 12.45 20.28
CA VAL A 48 37.25 13.08 21.60
C VAL A 48 36.87 12.03 22.65
N ALA A 49 37.89 11.52 23.33
CA ALA A 49 37.75 10.72 24.55
C ALA A 49 37.37 11.65 25.72
N GLY A 50 36.26 11.34 26.38
CA GLY A 50 35.84 11.97 27.64
C GLY A 50 35.31 10.91 28.60
N ASP A 51 35.93 10.84 29.78
CA ASP A 51 35.60 9.94 30.89
C ASP A 51 34.17 10.15 31.43
N PRO A 52 33.48 9.08 31.90
CA PRO A 52 32.21 9.22 32.60
C PRO A 52 32.44 9.60 34.07
N VAL A 53 31.86 10.72 34.48
CA VAL A 53 31.74 11.12 35.89
C VAL A 53 30.49 10.44 36.45
N ASP A 54 30.70 9.49 37.35
CA ASP A 54 29.67 8.82 38.14
C ASP A 54 29.12 9.80 39.20
N GLY A 55 27.89 10.26 38.98
CA GLY A 55 27.18 11.19 39.84
C GLY A 55 25.79 10.64 40.14
N THR A 56 25.69 9.75 41.12
CA THR A 56 24.43 9.24 41.65
C THR A 56 23.75 10.34 42.48
N GLN A 57 22.80 11.07 41.88
CA GLN A 57 21.90 11.98 42.59
C GLN A 57 20.55 11.27 42.82
N PRO A 58 20.04 11.16 44.05
CA PRO A 58 18.72 10.58 44.30
C PRO A 58 17.63 11.56 43.81
N ASP A 59 16.74 11.06 42.95
CA ASP A 59 15.61 11.82 42.42
C ASP A 59 14.50 11.94 43.49
N PRO A 60 13.92 13.13 43.71
CA PRO A 60 12.81 13.32 44.62
C PRO A 60 11.52 12.71 44.05
N ASP A 61 10.79 12.00 44.91
CA ASP A 61 9.45 11.47 44.64
C ASP A 61 8.55 12.54 43.98
N ASN A 62 8.24 12.35 42.69
CA ASN A 62 7.31 13.19 41.95
C ASN A 62 5.93 12.52 41.97
N PRO A 63 4.96 13.01 42.76
CA PRO A 63 3.61 12.47 42.79
C PRO A 63 2.82 12.98 41.58
N ASP A 64 2.02 12.09 41.00
CA ASP A 64 0.97 12.39 40.04
C ASP A 64 1.44 12.92 38.67
N SER A 65 2.15 12.07 37.93
CA SER A 65 2.13 12.19 36.45
C SER A 65 0.75 11.76 35.96
N PRO A 66 0.03 12.61 35.19
CA PRO A 66 -1.28 12.27 34.64
C PRO A 66 -1.15 11.04 33.73
N ASP A 67 -2.16 10.17 33.77
CA ASP A 67 -2.31 8.96 32.94
C ASP A 67 -1.75 9.20 31.54
N ASN A 68 -0.56 8.67 31.29
CA ASN A 68 0.09 8.74 29.99
C ASN A 68 -0.83 7.97 29.04
N PRO A 69 -1.37 8.60 27.98
CA PRO A 69 -2.26 7.92 27.04
C PRO A 69 -1.56 6.64 26.56
N GLY A 70 -2.24 5.52 26.79
CA GLY A 70 -1.68 4.17 26.88
C GLY A 70 -0.58 3.90 25.85
N ILE A 71 0.62 3.63 26.36
CA ILE A 71 1.65 2.93 25.60
C ILE A 71 0.98 1.61 25.15
N PRO A 72 0.96 1.30 23.84
CA PRO A 72 0.44 0.03 23.35
C PRO A 72 1.08 -1.10 24.16
N GLU A 73 0.25 -1.97 24.74
CA GLU A 73 0.76 -3.13 25.46
C GLU A 73 1.66 -3.93 24.52
N ASP A 74 2.83 -4.31 25.00
CA ASP A 74 3.72 -5.21 24.26
C ASP A 74 2.87 -6.42 23.83
N PRO A 75 2.78 -6.74 22.53
CA PRO A 75 1.94 -7.81 21.96
C PRO A 75 2.24 -9.23 22.48
N GLY A 76 3.12 -9.35 23.47
CA GLY A 76 3.47 -10.58 24.13
C GLY A 76 4.59 -11.32 23.41
N GLU A 77 5.10 -12.35 24.08
CA GLU A 77 6.10 -13.25 23.52
C GLU A 77 5.48 -14.04 22.35
N ILE A 78 6.18 -14.09 21.21
CA ILE A 78 5.76 -14.89 20.06
C ILE A 78 5.99 -16.37 20.39
N THR A 79 4.92 -17.18 20.37
CA THR A 79 5.01 -18.60 20.74
C THR A 79 4.97 -19.55 19.54
N VAL A 80 4.81 -19.03 18.33
CA VAL A 80 4.75 -19.84 17.11
C VAL A 80 6.15 -20.16 16.58
N PRO A 81 6.34 -21.28 15.85
CA PRO A 81 7.63 -21.56 15.21
C PRO A 81 8.06 -20.48 14.22
N GLY A 82 9.37 -20.28 14.11
CA GLY A 82 9.96 -19.33 13.18
C GLY A 82 11.11 -18.55 13.81
N GLU A 83 11.51 -17.49 13.12
CA GLU A 83 12.53 -16.56 13.62
C GLU A 83 12.21 -15.11 13.24
N PHE A 84 12.74 -14.18 14.01
CA PHE A 84 12.75 -12.77 13.62
C PHE A 84 13.69 -12.62 12.43
N VAL A 85 13.22 -11.89 11.43
CA VAL A 85 14.03 -11.48 10.29
C VAL A 85 13.90 -9.97 10.11
N GLU A 86 14.87 -9.37 9.44
CA GLU A 86 14.88 -7.94 9.14
C GLU A 86 14.91 -7.78 7.61
N SER A 87 13.90 -7.11 7.07
CA SER A 87 13.77 -6.80 5.65
C SER A 87 13.22 -5.38 5.45
N TYR A 88 12.55 -5.14 4.32
CA TYR A 88 11.94 -3.88 3.95
C TYR A 88 10.74 -3.49 4.81
N TYR A 89 10.08 -4.42 5.52
CA TYR A 89 8.95 -4.08 6.40
C TYR A 89 9.33 -3.83 7.87
N SER A 90 10.62 -3.89 8.21
CA SER A 90 11.12 -3.52 9.55
C SER A 90 11.14 -2.02 9.81
N ARG A 91 10.74 -1.18 8.84
CA ARG A 91 10.74 0.28 8.96
C ARG A 91 9.49 0.77 9.67
N GLU A 92 9.57 0.81 11.00
CA GLU A 92 8.47 1.28 11.85
C GLU A 92 7.95 2.67 11.42
N GLY A 93 6.62 2.81 11.39
CA GLY A 93 5.93 4.05 11.04
C GLY A 93 5.74 4.28 9.55
N GLU A 94 6.37 3.50 8.67
CA GLU A 94 6.03 3.54 7.25
C GLU A 94 4.63 2.96 6.99
N VAL A 95 3.97 3.41 5.91
CA VAL A 95 2.61 2.99 5.56
C VAL A 95 2.64 2.14 4.30
N VAL A 96 2.01 0.97 4.39
CA VAL A 96 1.86 0.03 3.27
C VAL A 96 0.38 -0.19 2.97
N GLY A 97 0.07 -0.35 1.70
CA GLY A 97 -1.27 -0.65 1.23
C GLY A 97 -1.51 -2.15 1.10
N VAL A 98 -2.77 -2.55 1.21
CA VAL A 98 -3.18 -3.94 1.03
C VAL A 98 -3.58 -4.16 -0.42
N ALA A 99 -3.07 -5.24 -1.03
CA ALA A 99 -3.37 -5.61 -2.41
C ALA A 99 -3.25 -7.12 -2.66
N GLY A 100 -3.62 -7.56 -3.86
CA GLY A 100 -3.52 -8.97 -4.30
C GLY A 100 -4.64 -9.89 -3.82
N MET A 101 -5.70 -9.32 -3.23
CA MET A 101 -6.80 -10.09 -2.64
C MET A 101 -8.04 -10.06 -3.53
N THR A 102 -8.66 -11.22 -3.70
CA THR A 102 -9.94 -11.34 -4.39
C THR A 102 -11.10 -10.89 -3.50
N GLY A 103 -12.23 -10.52 -4.11
CA GLY A 103 -13.39 -10.01 -3.37
C GLY A 103 -13.99 -10.99 -2.34
N ASP A 104 -13.74 -12.29 -2.46
CA ASP A 104 -14.16 -13.34 -1.53
C ASP A 104 -13.23 -13.55 -0.33
N ILE A 105 -12.01 -12.99 -0.36
CA ILE A 105 -10.99 -13.14 0.69
C ILE A 105 -10.96 -11.91 1.62
N ALA A 106 -11.63 -10.81 1.26
CA ALA A 106 -11.64 -9.59 2.05
C ALA A 106 -12.76 -9.56 3.13
N PRO A 107 -12.54 -8.90 4.29
CA PRO A 107 -11.34 -8.15 4.69
C PRO A 107 -10.14 -9.05 5.02
N GLU A 108 -8.94 -8.47 4.94
CA GLU A 108 -7.76 -9.15 5.47
C GLU A 108 -7.71 -9.06 7.00
N ILE A 109 -7.29 -10.14 7.63
CA ILE A 109 -7.35 -10.33 9.07
C ILE A 109 -6.00 -9.95 9.70
N ILE A 110 -6.03 -9.04 10.68
CA ILE A 110 -4.90 -8.77 11.57
C ILE A 110 -4.96 -9.75 12.73
N ARG A 111 -3.87 -10.47 12.99
CA ARG A 111 -3.84 -11.59 13.94
C ARG A 111 -2.98 -11.32 15.17
N ALA A 112 -3.30 -11.93 16.30
CA ALA A 112 -2.53 -11.78 17.54
C ALA A 112 -1.11 -12.40 17.45
N GLN A 113 -0.89 -13.34 16.53
CA GLN A 113 0.38 -14.04 16.32
C GLN A 113 0.57 -14.30 14.81
N PRO A 114 1.82 -14.49 14.33
CA PRO A 114 2.11 -14.74 12.91
C PRO A 114 1.76 -16.18 12.49
N SER A 115 0.46 -16.46 12.47
CA SER A 115 -0.14 -17.76 12.14
C SER A 115 -1.61 -17.61 11.77
N HIS A 116 -2.09 -18.37 10.78
CA HIS A 116 -3.49 -18.40 10.36
C HIS A 116 -4.46 -18.93 11.43
N ASP A 117 -3.96 -19.67 12.43
CA ASP A 117 -4.79 -20.23 13.51
C ASP A 117 -4.89 -19.30 14.72
N SER A 118 -4.17 -18.16 14.69
CA SER A 118 -4.20 -17.18 15.77
C SER A 118 -5.49 -16.36 15.80
N GLU A 119 -5.81 -15.84 16.98
CA GLU A 119 -6.94 -14.95 17.22
C GLU A 119 -6.90 -13.72 16.29
N GLU A 120 -8.06 -13.38 15.74
CA GLU A 120 -8.26 -12.13 15.02
C GLU A 120 -8.37 -10.96 16.01
N VAL A 121 -7.53 -9.94 15.83
CA VAL A 121 -7.52 -8.73 16.66
C VAL A 121 -7.98 -7.50 15.88
N GLY A 122 -8.01 -7.57 14.55
CA GLY A 122 -8.43 -6.47 13.69
C GLY A 122 -8.66 -6.92 12.24
N GLN A 123 -9.11 -5.97 11.42
CA GLN A 123 -9.38 -6.21 10.00
C GLN A 123 -9.00 -4.98 9.18
N VAL A 124 -8.47 -5.20 7.98
CA VAL A 124 -8.16 -4.16 7.00
C VAL A 124 -8.90 -4.43 5.71
N TRP A 125 -9.48 -3.36 5.13
CA TRP A 125 -10.13 -3.48 3.83
C TRP A 125 -9.10 -3.65 2.73
N ARG A 126 -9.47 -4.30 1.63
CA ARG A 126 -8.61 -4.58 0.47
C ARG A 126 -8.06 -3.36 -0.28
N THR A 127 -8.61 -2.18 -0.01
CA THR A 127 -8.11 -0.89 -0.48
C THR A 127 -7.54 -0.04 0.65
N GLY A 128 -7.44 -0.61 1.84
CA GLY A 128 -6.91 0.03 3.03
C GLY A 128 -5.40 -0.01 3.07
N SER A 129 -4.88 0.55 4.15
CA SER A 129 -3.47 0.62 4.46
C SER A 129 -3.27 0.38 5.94
N VAL A 130 -2.07 -0.05 6.29
CA VAL A 130 -1.63 -0.26 7.67
C VAL A 130 -0.29 0.44 7.88
N GLU A 131 -0.01 0.81 9.12
CA GLU A 131 1.31 1.29 9.54
C GLU A 131 2.17 0.10 9.95
N LEU A 132 3.46 0.10 9.61
CA LEU A 132 4.40 -0.92 10.03
C LEU A 132 4.80 -0.73 11.49
N ALA A 133 4.77 -1.81 12.27
CA ALA A 133 5.19 -1.80 13.68
C ALA A 133 6.68 -2.13 13.87
N GLY A 134 7.39 -2.47 12.79
CA GLY A 134 8.85 -2.64 12.77
C GLY A 134 9.36 -4.05 13.07
N ARG A 135 8.48 -5.05 13.23
CA ARG A 135 8.89 -6.46 13.39
C ARG A 135 8.40 -7.32 12.25
N GLU A 136 9.21 -8.30 11.87
CA GLU A 136 8.91 -9.29 10.85
C GLU A 136 9.24 -10.69 11.37
N TRP A 137 8.49 -11.70 10.90
CA TRP A 137 8.60 -13.07 11.38
C TRP A 137 8.53 -14.05 10.22
N ASP A 138 9.51 -14.96 10.14
CA ASP A 138 9.52 -16.06 9.18
C ASP A 138 9.09 -17.38 9.87
N ASN A 139 7.81 -17.69 9.75
CA ASN A 139 7.20 -18.94 10.16
C ASN A 139 7.48 -20.05 9.14
N THR A 140 8.60 -20.74 9.34
CA THR A 140 9.08 -21.85 8.50
C THR A 140 8.14 -23.08 8.40
N THR A 141 7.02 -23.10 9.14
CA THR A 141 6.02 -24.19 9.05
C THR A 141 4.95 -23.95 7.98
N LEU A 142 4.89 -22.75 7.40
CA LEU A 142 3.93 -22.36 6.38
C LEU A 142 4.67 -22.15 5.04
N PRO A 143 4.61 -23.11 4.09
CA PRO A 143 5.51 -23.13 2.94
C PRO A 143 5.31 -22.03 1.88
N ASP A 144 4.27 -21.19 1.97
CA ASP A 144 4.03 -20.09 1.02
C ASP A 144 3.58 -18.77 1.68
N GLU A 145 3.23 -18.83 2.97
CA GLU A 145 2.72 -17.71 3.79
C GLU A 145 3.47 -17.66 5.13
N GLY A 146 4.71 -18.17 5.13
CA GLY A 146 5.60 -18.14 6.28
C GLY A 146 6.00 -16.74 6.67
N TYR A 147 5.91 -15.76 5.77
CA TYR A 147 6.38 -14.42 6.06
C TYR A 147 5.29 -13.48 6.57
N TRP A 148 5.47 -12.99 7.79
CA TRP A 148 4.52 -12.14 8.49
C TRP A 148 5.15 -10.82 8.90
N VAL A 149 4.36 -9.76 8.85
CA VAL A 149 4.73 -8.41 9.21
C VAL A 149 3.84 -7.95 10.34
N GLU A 150 4.44 -7.33 11.34
CA GLU A 150 3.70 -6.68 12.40
C GLU A 150 3.23 -5.29 11.96
N VAL A 151 1.96 -5.02 12.16
CA VAL A 151 1.26 -3.84 11.65
C VAL A 151 0.41 -3.19 12.72
N ARG A 152 0.09 -1.91 12.53
CA ARG A 152 -0.86 -1.12 13.33
C ARG A 152 -1.97 -0.56 12.46
N GLN A 153 -3.19 -0.64 12.98
CA GLN A 153 -4.36 0.00 12.37
C GLN A 153 -5.39 0.33 13.45
N ASP A 154 -5.89 1.57 13.47
CA ASP A 154 -6.97 2.01 14.36
C ASP A 154 -6.74 1.67 15.84
N GLY A 155 -5.48 1.72 16.30
CA GLY A 155 -5.08 1.41 17.67
C GLY A 155 -4.92 -0.09 17.98
N VAL A 156 -5.15 -0.97 17.00
CA VAL A 156 -4.85 -2.40 17.07
C VAL A 156 -3.45 -2.63 16.52
N GLN A 157 -2.66 -3.47 17.21
CA GLN A 157 -1.38 -3.98 16.74
C GLN A 157 -1.47 -5.50 16.60
N GLY A 158 -0.95 -6.06 15.50
CA GLY A 158 -0.94 -7.50 15.26
C GLY A 158 -0.19 -7.85 13.98
N TRP A 159 -0.43 -9.04 13.45
CA TRP A 159 0.34 -9.65 12.37
C TRP A 159 -0.49 -9.87 11.12
N MET A 160 0.10 -9.59 9.96
CA MET A 160 -0.48 -9.85 8.63
C MET A 160 0.52 -10.58 7.73
N PRO A 161 0.06 -11.39 6.76
CA PRO A 161 0.92 -11.97 5.74
C PRO A 161 1.59 -10.88 4.89
N ALA A 162 2.90 -10.96 4.73
CA ALA A 162 3.67 -10.01 3.93
C ALA A 162 3.26 -10.02 2.44
N THR A 163 2.72 -11.13 1.96
CA THR A 163 2.27 -11.33 0.56
C THR A 163 1.11 -10.42 0.16
N HIS A 164 0.42 -9.80 1.13
CA HIS A 164 -0.70 -8.88 0.89
C HIS A 164 -0.34 -7.41 1.14
N LEU A 165 0.90 -7.12 1.56
CA LEU A 165 1.37 -5.78 1.88
C LEU A 165 2.28 -5.26 0.76
N PHE A 166 2.08 -4.01 0.35
CA PHE A 166 2.87 -3.36 -0.70
C PHE A 166 3.03 -1.87 -0.42
N TYR A 167 4.17 -1.31 -0.81
CA TYR A 167 4.29 0.13 -0.89
C TYR A 167 3.62 0.64 -2.18
N PHE A 168 2.72 1.61 -2.06
CA PHE A 168 2.04 2.19 -3.22
C PHE A 168 2.86 3.33 -3.80
N GLY A 169 3.43 3.11 -4.99
CA GLY A 169 4.26 4.07 -5.69
C GLY A 169 3.48 5.15 -6.41
N ALA A 170 4.12 5.76 -7.40
CA ALA A 170 3.55 6.80 -8.22
C ALA A 170 2.29 6.31 -8.95
N VAL A 171 1.33 7.24 -9.11
CA VAL A 171 0.13 7.04 -9.91
C VAL A 171 0.32 7.72 -11.25
N THR A 172 0.08 6.98 -12.33
CA THR A 172 0.20 7.48 -13.71
C THR A 172 -1.10 7.26 -14.47
N ASP A 173 -1.43 8.18 -15.38
CA ASP A 173 -2.50 7.97 -16.36
C ASP A 173 -2.07 6.93 -17.39
N ALA A 174 -2.83 5.85 -17.49
CA ALA A 174 -2.64 4.75 -18.42
C ALA A 174 -3.81 4.61 -19.40
N THR A 175 -4.71 5.59 -19.48
CA THR A 175 -5.94 5.52 -20.30
C THR A 175 -5.65 5.18 -21.77
N GLY A 176 -4.60 5.78 -22.34
CA GLY A 176 -4.20 5.52 -23.73
C GLY A 176 -3.75 4.08 -23.98
N GLU A 177 -3.15 3.42 -22.99
CA GLU A 177 -2.67 2.03 -23.07
C GLU A 177 -3.82 1.04 -23.28
N TRP A 178 -5.03 1.39 -22.83
CA TRP A 178 -6.20 0.50 -22.82
C TRP A 178 -7.29 0.89 -23.82
N SER A 179 -7.00 1.86 -24.70
CA SER A 179 -7.95 2.39 -25.68
C SER A 179 -8.34 1.39 -26.78
N HIS A 180 -7.60 0.28 -26.94
CA HIS A 180 -7.90 -0.79 -27.89
C HIS A 180 -8.98 -1.76 -27.39
N ILE A 181 -9.28 -1.78 -26.09
CA ILE A 181 -10.30 -2.66 -25.54
C ILE A 181 -11.66 -2.22 -26.07
N PRO A 182 -12.41 -3.10 -26.76
CA PRO A 182 -13.70 -2.72 -27.32
C PRO A 182 -14.71 -2.46 -26.22
N THR A 183 -15.71 -1.66 -26.56
CA THR A 183 -16.89 -1.44 -25.73
C THR A 183 -17.62 -2.76 -25.43
N SER A 184 -18.17 -2.91 -24.23
CA SER A 184 -18.78 -4.14 -23.71
C SER A 184 -20.12 -3.86 -23.03
N ASP A 185 -21.03 -4.83 -22.96
CA ASP A 185 -22.22 -4.77 -22.11
C ASP A 185 -21.93 -5.11 -20.63
N ASP A 186 -20.72 -5.61 -20.35
CA ASP A 186 -20.24 -5.95 -19.01
C ASP A 186 -18.83 -5.36 -18.76
N PRO A 187 -18.66 -4.42 -17.81
CA PRO A 187 -17.34 -3.86 -17.48
C PRO A 187 -16.39 -4.91 -16.89
N ILE A 188 -16.91 -5.98 -16.26
CA ILE A 188 -16.08 -7.07 -15.72
C ILE A 188 -15.37 -7.82 -16.85
N TRP A 189 -16.00 -7.95 -18.02
CA TRP A 189 -15.36 -8.53 -19.19
C TRP A 189 -14.14 -7.71 -19.62
N SER A 190 -14.28 -6.38 -19.71
CA SER A 190 -13.16 -5.49 -20.05
C SER A 190 -12.02 -5.57 -19.03
N LEU A 191 -12.33 -5.58 -17.73
CA LEU A 191 -11.32 -5.77 -16.68
C LEU A 191 -10.62 -7.13 -16.77
N GLY A 192 -11.37 -8.20 -17.07
CA GLY A 192 -10.81 -9.52 -17.30
C GLY A 192 -9.88 -9.56 -18.50
N THR A 193 -10.22 -8.86 -19.59
CA THR A 193 -9.32 -8.67 -20.74
C THR A 193 -8.03 -7.97 -20.34
N MET A 194 -8.11 -6.86 -19.59
CA MET A 194 -6.92 -6.15 -19.09
C MET A 194 -6.05 -7.08 -18.24
N GLY A 195 -6.65 -7.74 -17.25
CA GLY A 195 -5.93 -8.65 -16.35
C GLY A 195 -5.24 -9.79 -17.10
N HIS A 196 -5.92 -10.40 -18.07
CA HIS A 196 -5.35 -11.46 -18.91
C HIS A 196 -4.25 -10.98 -19.85
N GLU A 197 -4.36 -9.78 -20.42
CA GLU A 197 -3.34 -9.20 -21.30
C GLU A 197 -2.04 -8.91 -20.52
N ILE A 198 -2.14 -8.39 -19.29
CA ILE A 198 -0.97 -8.11 -18.44
C ILE A 198 -0.31 -9.40 -17.94
N THR A 199 -1.12 -10.40 -17.62
CA THR A 199 -0.64 -11.68 -17.04
C THR A 199 -0.38 -12.75 -18.10
N GLU A 200 -0.38 -12.39 -19.39
CA GLU A 200 -0.13 -13.34 -20.48
C GLU A 200 1.26 -14.00 -20.33
N GLY A 201 1.33 -15.31 -20.55
CA GLY A 201 2.58 -16.08 -20.41
C GLY A 201 2.90 -16.54 -18.99
N ASP A 202 1.88 -16.70 -18.14
CA ASP A 202 1.98 -17.12 -16.73
C ASP A 202 2.80 -16.17 -15.83
N MET A 203 2.86 -14.89 -16.20
CA MET A 203 3.54 -13.85 -15.44
C MET A 203 2.56 -13.15 -14.49
N GLY A 204 2.32 -13.78 -13.34
CA GLY A 204 1.56 -13.18 -12.24
C GLY A 204 0.10 -13.61 -12.15
N ARG A 205 -0.67 -12.86 -11.38
CA ARG A 205 -2.09 -13.10 -11.05
C ARG A 205 -2.82 -11.77 -11.04
N TRP A 206 -4.11 -11.80 -11.36
CA TRP A 206 -4.97 -10.62 -11.24
C TRP A 206 -6.24 -10.90 -10.45
N ALA A 207 -6.76 -9.85 -9.81
CA ALA A 207 -7.98 -9.91 -9.02
C ALA A 207 -8.75 -8.60 -9.13
N ILE A 208 -10.06 -8.66 -9.40
CA ILE A 208 -10.93 -7.50 -9.25
C ILE A 208 -11.16 -7.29 -7.75
N VAL A 209 -10.63 -6.18 -7.27
CA VAL A 209 -10.62 -5.81 -5.86
C VAL A 209 -11.92 -5.13 -5.51
N THR A 210 -12.26 -4.01 -6.14
CA THR A 210 -13.51 -3.30 -5.84
C THR A 210 -14.33 -3.06 -7.08
N LYS A 211 -15.64 -2.97 -6.85
CA LYS A 211 -16.61 -2.39 -7.78
C LYS A 211 -17.00 -0.98 -7.32
N PRO A 212 -17.58 -0.15 -8.20
CA PRO A 212 -18.04 1.19 -7.87
C PRO A 212 -18.94 1.26 -6.63
N GLU A 213 -19.80 0.26 -6.41
CA GLU A 213 -20.69 0.19 -5.24
C GLU A 213 -19.97 -0.06 -3.92
N ASP A 214 -18.74 -0.59 -3.93
CA ASP A 214 -17.95 -0.84 -2.72
C ASP A 214 -17.34 0.44 -2.16
N THR A 215 -16.95 1.37 -3.03
CA THR A 215 -16.15 2.57 -2.71
C THR A 215 -16.93 3.87 -2.87
N GLY A 216 -17.97 3.89 -3.71
CA GLY A 216 -18.76 5.08 -4.03
C GLY A 216 -18.07 6.10 -4.93
N ASP A 217 -16.87 5.80 -5.43
CA ASP A 217 -16.08 6.69 -6.30
C ASP A 217 -16.26 6.43 -7.80
N GLY A 218 -17.17 5.53 -8.17
CA GLY A 218 -17.48 5.24 -9.56
C GLY A 218 -16.46 4.37 -10.28
N ALA A 219 -15.43 3.86 -9.58
CA ALA A 219 -14.33 3.14 -10.21
C ALA A 219 -14.26 1.66 -9.78
N TYR A 220 -13.86 0.83 -10.73
CA TYR A 220 -13.38 -0.52 -10.46
C TYR A 220 -11.91 -0.47 -10.07
N ARG A 221 -11.47 -1.40 -9.22
CA ARG A 221 -10.04 -1.61 -8.93
C ARG A 221 -9.64 -3.02 -9.29
N LEU A 222 -8.54 -3.15 -10.01
CA LEU A 222 -7.96 -4.41 -10.45
C LEU A 222 -6.51 -4.45 -9.94
N ASP A 223 -6.17 -5.47 -9.17
CA ASP A 223 -4.79 -5.72 -8.77
C ASP A 223 -4.18 -6.73 -9.71
N ILE A 224 -2.94 -6.46 -10.11
CA ILE A 224 -2.05 -7.38 -10.78
C ILE A 224 -0.85 -7.56 -9.87
N THR A 225 -0.54 -8.80 -9.50
CA THR A 225 0.52 -9.15 -8.54
C THR A 225 1.32 -10.35 -9.02
N GLY A 226 2.47 -10.60 -8.39
CA GLY A 226 3.33 -11.75 -8.73
C GLY A 226 4.08 -11.56 -10.05
N VAL A 227 4.30 -10.30 -10.45
CA VAL A 227 5.17 -9.95 -11.57
C VAL A 227 6.62 -10.35 -11.20
N PRO A 228 7.41 -10.94 -12.12
CA PRO A 228 8.74 -11.47 -11.81
C PRO A 228 9.83 -10.38 -11.62
N ASP A 229 9.44 -9.16 -11.28
CA ASP A 229 10.34 -8.05 -10.98
C ASP A 229 10.60 -8.00 -9.47
N ASP A 230 11.86 -7.84 -9.09
CA ASP A 230 12.29 -7.97 -7.71
C ASP A 230 12.08 -6.68 -6.89
N ALA A 231 11.89 -5.54 -7.57
CA ALA A 231 11.51 -4.25 -7.01
C ALA A 231 9.99 -4.03 -7.10
N GLN A 232 9.42 -4.30 -8.28
CA GLN A 232 8.00 -4.12 -8.57
C GLN A 232 7.24 -5.44 -8.42
N ALA A 233 6.42 -5.54 -7.38
CA ALA A 233 5.55 -6.69 -7.15
C ALA A 233 4.32 -6.74 -8.07
N GLY A 234 3.95 -5.60 -8.65
CA GLY A 234 2.79 -5.52 -9.55
C GLY A 234 2.27 -4.10 -9.74
N GLU A 235 0.97 -4.00 -10.00
CA GLU A 235 0.27 -2.73 -10.21
C GLU A 235 -1.21 -2.84 -9.81
N ARG A 236 -1.78 -1.70 -9.37
CA ARG A 236 -3.21 -1.54 -9.11
C ARG A 236 -3.77 -0.57 -10.13
N LEU A 237 -4.73 -1.04 -10.92
CA LEU A 237 -5.47 -0.22 -11.88
C LEU A 237 -6.76 0.26 -11.23
N LYS A 238 -7.04 1.56 -11.33
CA LYS A 238 -8.34 2.16 -11.05
C LYS A 238 -8.98 2.55 -12.37
N VAL A 239 -10.08 1.88 -12.71
CA VAL A 239 -10.71 1.94 -14.03
C VAL A 239 -12.10 2.53 -13.90
N THR A 240 -12.38 3.61 -14.63
CA THR A 240 -13.72 4.17 -14.78
C THR A 240 -14.26 3.91 -16.16
N PHE A 241 -15.57 3.76 -16.24
CA PHE A 241 -16.30 3.52 -17.49
C PHE A 241 -17.34 4.62 -17.71
N ASP A 242 -17.50 5.01 -18.96
CA ASP A 242 -18.67 5.75 -19.42
C ASP A 242 -19.72 4.73 -19.89
N GLU A 243 -20.97 4.91 -19.44
CA GLU A 243 -22.11 4.09 -19.87
C GLU A 243 -22.96 4.87 -20.89
N VAL A 244 -23.11 4.32 -22.09
CA VAL A 244 -23.97 4.86 -23.15
C VAL A 244 -24.82 3.73 -23.72
N ASP A 245 -26.15 3.86 -23.67
CA ASP A 245 -27.09 2.86 -24.18
C ASP A 245 -26.86 1.43 -23.62
N GLY A 246 -26.44 1.32 -22.35
CA GLY A 246 -26.15 0.04 -21.69
C GLY A 246 -24.84 -0.60 -22.15
N GLN A 247 -23.97 0.17 -22.78
CA GLN A 247 -22.62 -0.22 -23.18
C GLN A 247 -21.60 0.58 -22.40
N TYR A 248 -20.55 -0.09 -21.94
CA TYR A 248 -19.46 0.45 -21.14
C TYR A 248 -18.20 0.62 -21.99
N THR A 249 -17.67 1.84 -22.00
CA THR A 249 -16.38 2.18 -22.62
C THR A 249 -15.42 2.66 -21.53
N ILE A 250 -14.17 2.19 -21.53
CA ILE A 250 -13.15 2.67 -20.60
C ILE A 250 -12.94 4.17 -20.84
N SER A 251 -13.21 4.99 -19.83
CA SER A 251 -13.08 6.45 -19.91
C SER A 251 -11.81 6.98 -19.26
N ASN A 252 -11.29 6.29 -18.24
CA ASN A 252 -10.03 6.64 -17.61
C ASN A 252 -9.43 5.42 -16.88
N VAL A 253 -8.10 5.30 -16.93
CA VAL A 253 -7.32 4.29 -16.20
C VAL A 253 -6.17 4.97 -15.46
N GLU A 254 -6.19 4.88 -14.13
CA GLU A 254 -5.04 5.26 -13.29
C GLU A 254 -4.29 3.98 -12.89
N LYS A 255 -2.98 3.97 -13.10
CA LYS A 255 -2.08 2.87 -12.72
C LYS A 255 -1.24 3.28 -11.52
N THR A 256 -1.30 2.51 -10.45
CA THR A 256 -0.47 2.68 -9.24
C THR A 256 0.54 1.54 -9.16
N LEU A 257 1.83 1.83 -9.01
CA LEU A 257 2.84 0.79 -8.83
C LEU A 257 2.69 0.11 -7.46
N LEU A 258 2.82 -1.21 -7.42
CA LEU A 258 2.92 -2.00 -6.19
C LEU A 258 4.39 -2.41 -5.99
N CYS A 259 5.04 -1.85 -4.99
CA CYS A 259 6.47 -2.03 -4.75
C CYS A 259 6.70 -2.94 -3.53
N ALA A 260 7.62 -3.90 -3.65
CA ALA A 260 7.92 -4.86 -2.59
C ALA A 260 8.92 -4.33 -1.55
N ARG A 261 9.82 -3.41 -1.96
CA ARG A 261 11.03 -3.05 -1.20
C ARG A 261 11.05 -1.63 -0.65
N GLY A 262 9.92 -0.93 -0.74
CA GLY A 262 9.82 0.49 -0.43
C GLY A 262 9.80 1.37 -1.68
N LEU A 263 9.93 2.67 -1.45
CA LEU A 263 9.84 3.70 -2.48
C LEU A 263 11.03 4.65 -2.41
N SER A 264 11.44 5.17 -3.57
CA SER A 264 12.28 6.36 -3.70
C SER A 264 11.72 7.24 -4.80
N ASP A 265 11.39 8.48 -4.48
CA ASP A 265 10.78 9.44 -5.42
C ASP A 265 9.54 8.89 -6.16
N GLY A 266 8.76 8.04 -5.48
CA GLY A 266 7.57 7.38 -6.03
C GLY A 266 7.85 6.16 -6.90
N MET A 267 9.12 5.77 -7.09
CA MET A 267 9.51 4.57 -7.83
C MET A 267 9.82 3.42 -6.86
N CYS A 268 9.65 2.18 -7.32
CA CYS A 268 10.04 1.00 -6.54
C CYS A 268 11.57 0.93 -6.38
N LEU A 269 12.01 0.51 -5.19
CA LEU A 269 13.42 0.28 -4.83
C LEU A 269 13.91 -1.13 -5.16
#